data_AF-A0A512CEX1-F1
#
_entry.id   AF-A0A512CEX1-F1
#
_cell.length_a   1.000
_cell.length_b   1.000
_cell.length_c   1.000
_cell.angle_alpha   90.00
_cell.angle_beta   90.00
_cell.angle_gamma   90.00
#
_symmetry.space_group_name_H-M   'P 1'
#
loop_
_entity.id
_entity.type
_entity.pdbx_description
1 polymer ?
#
loop_
_entity_poly.entity_id
_entity_poly.type
_entity_poly.pdbx_seq_one_letter_code
_entity_poly.pdbx_strand_id
1 'polypeptide(L)'
;MINKTERDRFITYIGQTYNNIQIWGQYERMVDFLFDEYPKTHRRFDEIAQPFLFTISHAIELALKENIKFFEQYVKSKQLTKFDNWPHLLKSHDLVALSSEFKIFFYRLHKQVNAFKEDKDEFNKYYQTLKKLNNILERNAETFRYSEKLDNDGKTIKLSIKSNKKIDLIEVKSMFDDLKNLFLGAPNAMGVYTDFLDFKKEHPEYKKGKGRLYCQRLPYTEHLLEKVKVKLTQDLKKVNENLWLDPKNYSNFEIQVWENHIYIIEI
;
A
#
# COMPACT_ATOMS: atom_id res chain seq x y z
N MET A 1 -40.58 12.33 5.85
CA MET A 1 -40.16 13.11 4.67
C MET A 1 -38.73 13.54 4.93
N ILE A 2 -37.77 13.15 4.08
CA ILE A 2 -36.35 13.48 4.26
C ILE A 2 -36.15 14.97 3.95
N ASN A 3 -35.49 15.71 4.83
CA ASN A 3 -35.25 17.14 4.59
C ASN A 3 -34.16 17.37 3.52
N LYS A 4 -34.03 18.58 2.99
CA LYS A 4 -33.08 18.87 1.89
C LYS A 4 -31.64 18.48 2.26
N THR A 5 -31.19 18.83 3.47
CA THR A 5 -29.84 18.51 3.96
C THR A 5 -29.61 17.00 4.10
N GLU A 6 -30.60 16.26 4.57
CA GLU A 6 -30.53 14.80 4.65
C GLU A 6 -30.51 14.19 3.25
N ARG A 7 -31.31 14.72 2.30
CA ARG A 7 -31.31 14.28 0.91
C ARG A 7 -29.96 14.50 0.23
N ASP A 8 -29.31 15.62 0.52
CA ASP A 8 -27.98 15.93 -0.03
C ASP A 8 -26.93 14.88 0.40
N ARG A 9 -27.09 14.24 1.57
CA ARG A 9 -26.20 13.14 2.01
C ARG A 9 -26.35 11.86 1.19
N PHE A 10 -27.47 11.70 0.47
CA PHE A 10 -27.72 10.56 -0.43
C PHE A 10 -27.33 10.86 -1.89
N ILE A 11 -26.85 12.07 -2.19
CA ILE A 11 -26.33 12.44 -3.51
C ILE A 11 -24.80 12.28 -3.48
N THR A 12 -24.26 11.42 -4.34
CA THR A 12 -22.83 11.10 -4.37
C THR A 12 -22.21 11.30 -5.75
N TYR A 13 -20.96 11.77 -5.79
CA TYR A 13 -20.20 11.99 -7.01
C TYR A 13 -19.25 10.81 -7.28
N ILE A 14 -19.72 9.83 -8.07
CA ILE A 14 -19.00 8.57 -8.31
C ILE A 14 -17.72 8.72 -9.16
N GLY A 15 -17.57 9.80 -9.92
CA GLY A 15 -16.46 10.01 -10.86
C GLY A 15 -15.17 10.56 -10.25
N GLN A 16 -15.13 10.87 -8.96
CA GLN A 16 -13.99 11.51 -8.29
C GLN A 16 -12.92 10.53 -7.79
N THR A 17 -12.89 9.32 -8.35
CA THR A 17 -11.93 8.26 -7.99
C THR A 17 -10.99 8.04 -9.17
N TYR A 18 -9.70 8.21 -8.95
CA TYR A 18 -8.68 8.27 -10.01
C TYR A 18 -7.73 7.07 -10.03
N ASN A 19 -7.65 6.30 -8.94
CA ASN A 19 -6.74 5.15 -8.84
C ASN A 19 -7.22 4.07 -7.86
N ASN A 20 -6.55 2.93 -7.88
CA ASN A 20 -6.94 1.77 -7.07
C ASN A 20 -6.71 1.99 -5.56
N ILE A 21 -5.75 2.83 -5.15
CA ILE A 21 -5.52 3.10 -3.72
C ILE A 21 -6.67 3.90 -3.10
N GLN A 22 -7.27 4.83 -3.87
CA GLN A 22 -8.47 5.54 -3.43
C GLN A 22 -9.67 4.59 -3.28
N ILE A 23 -9.84 3.66 -4.22
CA ILE A 23 -10.89 2.63 -4.14
C ILE A 23 -10.64 1.72 -2.93
N TRP A 24 -9.40 1.27 -2.71
CA TRP A 24 -9.02 0.49 -1.54
C TRP A 24 -9.40 1.20 -0.23
N GLY A 25 -9.10 2.50 -0.09
CA GLY A 25 -9.51 3.27 1.08
C GLY A 25 -11.03 3.41 1.25
N GLN A 26 -11.80 3.37 0.15
CA GLN A 26 -13.28 3.29 0.24
C GLN A 26 -13.73 1.92 0.76
N TYR A 27 -13.13 0.84 0.29
CA TYR A 27 -13.39 -0.51 0.79
C TYR A 27 -13.02 -0.65 2.27
N GLU A 28 -11.87 -0.12 2.70
CA GLU A 28 -11.46 -0.10 4.11
C GLU A 28 -12.53 0.56 4.98
N ARG A 29 -12.97 1.77 4.63
CA ARG A 29 -14.06 2.47 5.34
C ARG A 29 -15.37 1.69 5.34
N MET A 30 -15.69 0.99 4.25
CA MET A 30 -16.89 0.15 4.18
C MET A 30 -16.78 -1.06 5.11
N VAL A 31 -15.62 -1.70 5.19
CA VAL A 31 -15.35 -2.80 6.10
C VAL A 31 -15.49 -2.35 7.56
N ASP A 32 -14.89 -1.21 7.91
CA ASP A 32 -15.01 -0.61 9.24
C ASP A 32 -16.46 -0.33 9.60
N PHE A 33 -17.17 0.38 8.72
CA PHE A 33 -18.59 0.70 8.91
C PHE A 33 -19.45 -0.55 9.11
N LEU A 34 -19.27 -1.58 8.29
CA LEU A 34 -20.03 -2.82 8.43
C LEU A 34 -19.70 -3.54 9.74
N PHE A 35 -18.44 -3.54 10.17
CA PHE A 35 -18.05 -4.13 11.44
C PHE A 35 -18.64 -3.41 12.64
N ASP A 36 -18.69 -2.08 12.60
CA ASP A 36 -19.16 -1.27 13.72
C ASP A 36 -20.69 -1.18 13.78
N GLU A 37 -21.36 -1.03 12.65
CA GLU A 37 -22.80 -0.75 12.60
C GLU A 37 -23.67 -2.00 12.44
N TYR A 38 -23.22 -3.03 11.71
CA TYR A 38 -24.04 -4.22 11.46
C TYR A 38 -24.45 -4.97 12.74
N PRO A 39 -23.56 -5.17 13.74
CA PRO A 39 -23.93 -5.81 15.01
C PRO A 39 -25.04 -5.08 15.77
N LYS A 40 -25.17 -3.76 15.60
CA LYS A 40 -26.22 -2.95 16.25
C LYS A 40 -27.61 -3.28 15.74
N THR A 41 -27.71 -3.94 14.59
CA THR A 41 -28.99 -4.44 14.04
C THR A 41 -29.44 -5.76 14.69
N HIS A 42 -28.63 -6.35 15.58
CA HIS A 42 -28.83 -7.67 16.18
C HIS A 42 -28.90 -8.85 15.18
N ARG A 43 -28.55 -8.61 13.92
CA ARG A 43 -28.42 -9.66 12.89
C ARG A 43 -27.08 -10.37 12.97
N ARG A 44 -27.04 -11.58 12.41
CA ARG A 44 -25.80 -12.35 12.32
C ARG A 44 -25.08 -12.03 11.01
N PHE A 45 -23.75 -12.01 11.05
CA PHE A 45 -22.93 -11.74 9.86
C PHE A 45 -23.06 -12.81 8.78
N ASP A 46 -23.54 -14.01 9.07
CA ASP A 46 -23.79 -15.05 8.07
C ASP A 46 -24.83 -14.61 7.02
N GLU A 47 -25.74 -13.71 7.36
CA GLU A 47 -26.69 -13.08 6.43
C GLU A 47 -25.99 -12.26 5.33
N ILE A 48 -24.77 -11.75 5.58
CA ILE A 48 -23.99 -10.92 4.65
C ILE A 48 -22.56 -11.43 4.42
N ALA A 49 -22.23 -12.65 4.84
CA ALA A 49 -20.84 -13.12 4.92
C ALA A 49 -20.16 -13.14 3.54
N GLN A 50 -20.86 -13.55 2.48
CA GLN A 50 -20.30 -13.57 1.13
C GLN A 50 -19.93 -12.16 0.62
N PRO A 51 -20.86 -11.18 0.51
CA PRO A 51 -20.49 -9.84 0.07
C PRO A 51 -19.49 -9.16 1.01
N PHE A 52 -19.52 -9.48 2.30
CA PHE A 52 -18.55 -8.98 3.28
C PHE A 52 -17.12 -9.51 3.01
N LEU A 53 -16.95 -10.81 2.79
CA LEU A 53 -15.65 -11.40 2.48
C LEU A 53 -15.16 -11.02 1.07
N PHE A 54 -16.08 -10.82 0.12
CA PHE A 54 -15.75 -10.26 -1.19
C PHE A 54 -15.13 -8.87 -1.06
N THR A 55 -15.76 -8.01 -0.26
CA THR A 55 -15.31 -6.64 0.02
C THR A 55 -13.85 -6.62 0.49
N ILE A 56 -13.52 -7.44 1.50
CA ILE A 56 -12.14 -7.56 2.02
C ILE A 56 -11.19 -8.10 0.95
N SER A 57 -11.58 -9.17 0.26
CA SER A 57 -10.72 -9.81 -0.74
C SER A 57 -10.38 -8.86 -1.89
N HIS A 58 -11.36 -8.10 -2.36
CA HIS A 58 -11.17 -7.15 -3.45
C HIS A 58 -10.36 -5.92 -3.00
N ALA A 59 -10.54 -5.46 -1.76
CA ALA A 59 -9.70 -4.41 -1.18
C ALA A 59 -8.21 -4.80 -1.22
N ILE A 60 -7.89 -6.04 -0.80
CA ILE A 60 -6.53 -6.60 -0.84
C ILE A 60 -6.02 -6.67 -2.29
N GLU A 61 -6.84 -7.14 -3.23
CA GLU A 61 -6.49 -7.21 -4.65
C GLU A 61 -6.06 -5.84 -5.21
N LEU A 62 -6.85 -4.81 -4.94
CA LEU A 62 -6.59 -3.44 -5.41
C LEU A 62 -5.29 -2.89 -4.83
N ALA A 63 -5.08 -3.05 -3.52
CA ALA A 63 -3.88 -2.59 -2.84
C ALA A 63 -2.62 -3.29 -3.36
N LEU A 64 -2.69 -4.61 -3.61
CA LEU A 64 -1.58 -5.37 -4.21
C LEU A 64 -1.23 -4.88 -5.61
N LYS A 65 -2.24 -4.72 -6.48
CA LYS A 65 -2.03 -4.25 -7.86
C LYS A 65 -1.41 -2.86 -7.89
N GLU A 66 -1.87 -1.95 -7.03
CA GLU A 66 -1.33 -0.60 -6.99
C GLU A 66 0.10 -0.57 -6.46
N ASN A 67 0.41 -1.33 -5.41
CA ASN A 67 1.76 -1.42 -4.88
C ASN A 67 2.75 -2.06 -5.87
N ILE A 68 2.31 -3.09 -6.62
CA ILE A 68 3.13 -3.68 -7.68
C ILE A 68 3.45 -2.63 -8.74
N LYS A 69 2.46 -1.85 -9.19
CA LYS A 69 2.66 -0.74 -10.14
C LYS A 69 3.58 0.35 -9.59
N PHE A 70 3.49 0.66 -8.29
CA PHE A 70 4.39 1.61 -7.66
C PHE A 70 5.85 1.15 -7.76
N PHE A 71 6.16 -0.07 -7.30
CA PHE A 71 7.54 -0.57 -7.33
C PHE A 71 8.07 -0.83 -8.75
N GLU A 72 7.21 -1.18 -9.70
CA GLU A 72 7.54 -1.36 -11.12
C GLU A 72 8.27 -0.15 -11.72
N GLN A 73 7.89 1.05 -11.30
CA GLN A 73 8.46 2.30 -11.81
C GLN A 73 9.94 2.44 -11.47
N TYR A 74 10.38 1.80 -10.38
CA TYR A 74 11.70 2.00 -9.81
C TYR A 74 12.65 0.82 -10.00
N VAL A 75 12.13 -0.39 -10.23
CA VAL A 75 12.98 -1.58 -10.43
C VAL A 75 13.57 -1.64 -11.85
N LYS A 76 14.83 -2.05 -11.95
CA LYS A 76 15.48 -2.30 -13.25
C LYS A 76 14.84 -3.46 -14.04
N SER A 77 14.48 -4.54 -13.34
CA SER A 77 13.81 -5.69 -13.96
C SER A 77 12.32 -5.65 -13.68
N LYS A 78 11.56 -5.37 -14.74
CA LYS A 78 10.09 -5.30 -14.76
C LYS A 78 9.44 -6.66 -15.10
N GLN A 79 10.26 -7.71 -15.23
CA GLN A 79 9.78 -9.05 -15.59
C GLN A 79 8.89 -9.62 -14.50
N LEU A 80 7.68 -10.01 -14.87
CA LEU A 80 6.76 -10.70 -13.96
C LEU A 80 7.21 -12.15 -13.74
N THR A 81 6.98 -12.67 -12.53
CA THR A 81 7.39 -14.04 -12.16
C THR A 81 6.21 -14.97 -11.99
N LYS A 82 5.03 -14.44 -11.72
CA LYS A 82 3.77 -15.17 -11.49
C LYS A 82 2.75 -14.99 -12.61
N PHE A 83 3.02 -14.11 -13.56
CA PHE A 83 2.13 -13.76 -14.65
C PHE A 83 2.92 -13.64 -15.95
N ASP A 84 2.28 -13.97 -17.07
CA ASP A 84 2.93 -13.91 -18.39
C ASP A 84 3.16 -12.47 -18.85
N ASN A 85 2.27 -11.55 -18.46
CA ASN A 85 2.31 -10.15 -18.86
C ASN A 85 1.46 -9.26 -17.92
N TRP A 86 1.62 -7.95 -18.05
CA TRP A 86 0.91 -6.94 -17.25
C TRP A 86 -0.62 -7.01 -17.39
N PRO A 87 -1.20 -7.14 -18.61
CA PRO A 87 -2.64 -7.35 -18.75
C PRO A 87 -3.15 -8.56 -17.95
N HIS A 88 -2.41 -9.68 -17.94
CA HIS A 88 -2.76 -10.86 -17.15
C HIS A 88 -2.75 -10.54 -15.65
N LEU A 89 -1.70 -9.88 -15.14
CA LEU A 89 -1.64 -9.44 -13.74
C LEU A 89 -2.81 -8.52 -13.35
N LEU A 90 -3.09 -7.49 -14.18
CA LEU A 90 -4.12 -6.49 -13.88
C LEU A 90 -5.54 -7.08 -13.91
N LYS A 91 -5.77 -8.12 -14.71
CA LYS A 91 -7.03 -8.87 -14.75
C LYS A 91 -7.10 -10.01 -13.74
N SER A 92 -5.99 -10.37 -13.11
CA SER A 92 -5.97 -11.49 -12.16
C SER A 92 -6.69 -11.13 -10.87
N HIS A 93 -7.36 -12.13 -10.30
CA HIS A 93 -7.99 -12.09 -8.99
C HIS A 93 -7.34 -13.07 -8.01
N ASP A 94 -6.23 -13.70 -8.41
CA ASP A 94 -5.46 -14.63 -7.57
C ASP A 94 -4.60 -13.84 -6.58
N LEU A 95 -5.12 -13.73 -5.35
CA LEU A 95 -4.46 -13.02 -4.25
C LEU A 95 -3.11 -13.64 -3.90
N VAL A 96 -2.92 -14.96 -4.06
CA VAL A 96 -1.66 -15.62 -3.74
C VAL A 96 -0.59 -15.27 -4.77
N ALA A 97 -0.94 -15.32 -6.06
CA ALA A 97 -0.05 -14.93 -7.14
C ALA A 97 0.30 -13.43 -7.05
N LEU A 98 -0.70 -12.57 -6.85
CA LEU A 98 -0.52 -11.13 -6.65
C LEU A 98 0.37 -10.82 -5.43
N SER A 99 0.11 -11.46 -4.29
CA SER A 99 0.94 -11.27 -3.08
C SER A 99 2.39 -11.68 -3.31
N SER A 100 2.61 -12.80 -3.99
CA SER A 100 3.95 -13.25 -4.32
C SER A 100 4.66 -12.28 -5.26
N GLU A 101 3.96 -11.71 -6.25
CA GLU A 101 4.55 -10.73 -7.16
C GLU A 101 4.88 -9.42 -6.43
N PHE A 102 3.98 -8.93 -5.56
CA PHE A 102 4.23 -7.78 -4.68
C PHE A 102 5.50 -7.95 -3.85
N LYS A 103 5.69 -9.10 -3.19
CA LYS A 103 6.92 -9.41 -2.46
C LYS A 103 8.16 -9.41 -3.34
N ILE A 104 8.07 -9.94 -4.55
CA ILE A 104 9.18 -9.99 -5.50
C ILE A 104 9.60 -8.57 -5.89
N PHE A 105 8.65 -7.71 -6.25
CA PHE A 105 8.95 -6.32 -6.62
C PHE A 105 9.52 -5.51 -5.45
N PHE A 106 8.95 -5.66 -4.25
CA PHE A 106 9.52 -5.04 -3.05
C PHE A 106 10.98 -5.49 -2.82
N TYR A 107 11.27 -6.80 -2.88
CA TYR A 107 12.62 -7.32 -2.69
C TYR A 107 13.61 -6.88 -3.77
N ARG A 108 13.15 -6.75 -5.02
CA ARG A 108 13.98 -6.24 -6.12
C ARG A 108 14.39 -4.80 -5.86
N LEU A 109 13.43 -3.96 -5.49
CA LEU A 109 13.70 -2.56 -5.17
C LEU A 109 14.63 -2.47 -3.95
N HIS A 110 14.27 -3.13 -2.85
CA HIS A 110 15.06 -3.19 -1.62
C HIS A 110 16.52 -3.52 -1.88
N LYS A 111 16.78 -4.59 -2.65
CA LYS A 111 18.15 -4.99 -3.03
C LYS A 111 18.83 -3.97 -3.94
N GLN A 112 18.09 -3.40 -4.90
CA GLN A 112 18.63 -2.44 -5.86
C GLN A 112 19.11 -1.15 -5.19
N VAL A 113 18.36 -0.64 -4.23
CA VAL A 113 18.69 0.59 -3.49
C VAL A 113 19.54 0.34 -2.25
N ASN A 114 19.91 -0.93 -1.99
CA ASN A 114 20.62 -1.35 -0.79
C ASN A 114 19.94 -0.82 0.49
N ALA A 115 18.61 -0.95 0.55
CA ALA A 115 17.80 -0.47 1.66
C ALA A 115 18.11 -1.24 2.95
N PHE A 116 17.75 -0.64 4.08
CA PHE A 116 18.06 -1.20 5.38
C PHE A 116 17.35 -2.52 5.64
N LYS A 117 17.97 -3.36 6.46
CA LYS A 117 17.44 -4.69 6.74
C LYS A 117 16.12 -4.59 7.51
N GLU A 118 16.01 -3.59 8.37
CA GLU A 118 14.86 -3.27 9.20
C GLU A 118 13.60 -3.06 8.34
N ASP A 119 13.70 -2.35 7.21
CA ASP A 119 12.59 -2.14 6.27
C ASP A 119 12.05 -3.47 5.72
N LYS A 120 12.97 -4.40 5.43
CA LYS A 120 12.63 -5.73 4.93
C LYS A 120 12.07 -6.64 6.02
N ASP A 121 12.56 -6.52 7.25
CA ASP A 121 12.09 -7.29 8.39
C ASP A 121 10.65 -6.86 8.76
N GLU A 122 10.38 -5.55 8.77
CA GLU A 122 9.03 -5.01 8.98
C GLU A 122 8.07 -5.41 7.86
N PHE A 123 8.47 -5.29 6.60
CA PHE A 123 7.70 -5.81 5.46
C PHE A 123 7.34 -7.29 5.65
N ASN A 124 8.31 -8.12 6.03
CA ASN A 124 8.09 -9.55 6.19
C ASN A 124 7.11 -9.87 7.31
N LYS A 125 7.16 -9.13 8.42
CA LYS A 125 6.22 -9.28 9.54
C LYS A 125 4.78 -9.16 9.04
N TYR A 126 4.44 -8.05 8.39
CA TYR A 126 3.08 -7.83 7.90
C TYR A 126 2.72 -8.70 6.68
N TYR A 127 3.71 -9.06 5.85
CA TYR A 127 3.49 -10.00 4.74
C TYR A 127 3.08 -11.39 5.22
N GLN A 128 3.51 -11.85 6.40
CA GLN A 128 2.99 -13.10 6.96
C GLN A 128 1.51 -12.99 7.33
N THR A 129 1.05 -11.84 7.83
CA THR A 129 -0.37 -11.58 8.08
C THR A 129 -1.18 -11.68 6.79
N LEU A 130 -0.69 -11.06 5.69
CA LEU A 130 -1.32 -11.19 4.36
C LEU A 130 -1.42 -12.65 3.91
N LYS A 131 -0.35 -13.44 4.07
CA LYS A 131 -0.39 -14.86 3.71
C LYS A 131 -1.42 -15.65 4.51
N LYS A 132 -1.52 -15.40 5.82
CA LYS A 132 -2.52 -16.05 6.68
C LYS A 132 -3.93 -15.69 6.22
N LEU A 133 -4.20 -14.41 5.99
CA LEU A 133 -5.50 -13.94 5.53
C LEU A 133 -5.87 -14.52 4.16
N ASN A 134 -4.96 -14.54 3.19
CA ASN A 134 -5.21 -15.15 1.87
C ASN A 134 -5.56 -16.64 1.94
N ASN A 135 -5.03 -17.37 2.92
CA ASN A 135 -5.37 -18.77 3.13
C ASN A 135 -6.81 -18.91 3.66
N ILE A 136 -7.25 -18.03 4.56
CA ILE A 136 -8.62 -18.00 5.08
C ILE A 136 -9.61 -17.66 3.95
N LEU A 137 -9.24 -16.69 3.11
CA LEU A 137 -10.03 -16.21 1.97
C LEU A 137 -10.01 -17.16 0.76
N GLU A 138 -9.33 -18.31 0.85
CA GLU A 138 -9.24 -19.32 -0.23
C GLU A 138 -8.77 -18.76 -1.58
N ARG A 139 -7.75 -17.89 -1.54
CA ARG A 139 -6.85 -17.48 -2.64
C ARG A 139 -7.44 -16.59 -3.74
N ASN A 140 -8.73 -16.61 -4.03
CA ASN A 140 -9.31 -15.83 -5.14
C ASN A 140 -10.34 -14.81 -4.64
N ALA A 141 -10.18 -13.54 -5.02
CA ALA A 141 -11.13 -12.50 -4.65
C ALA A 141 -12.54 -12.72 -5.21
N GLU A 142 -12.67 -13.44 -6.32
CA GLU A 142 -13.97 -13.73 -6.94
C GLU A 142 -14.78 -14.79 -6.19
N THR A 143 -14.14 -15.54 -5.28
CA THR A 143 -14.71 -16.71 -4.58
C THR A 143 -16.05 -16.39 -3.93
N PHE A 144 -16.20 -15.18 -3.43
CA PHE A 144 -17.36 -14.77 -2.64
C PHE A 144 -18.44 -14.04 -3.44
N ARG A 145 -18.33 -13.98 -4.78
CA ARG A 145 -19.31 -13.29 -5.64
C ARG A 145 -20.46 -14.18 -6.10
N TYR A 146 -20.21 -15.47 -6.28
CA TYR A 146 -21.15 -16.42 -6.87
C TYR A 146 -21.23 -17.67 -6.00
N SER A 147 -22.42 -18.27 -5.91
CA SER A 147 -22.64 -19.54 -5.19
C SER A 147 -21.88 -20.72 -5.82
N GLU A 148 -21.64 -20.65 -7.13
CA GLU A 148 -21.07 -21.73 -7.93
C GLU A 148 -19.90 -21.25 -8.79
N LYS A 149 -18.92 -22.13 -8.98
CA LYS A 149 -17.86 -21.98 -9.97
C LYS A 149 -18.28 -22.68 -11.26
N LEU A 150 -18.32 -21.93 -12.35
CA LEU A 150 -18.63 -22.43 -13.68
C LEU A 150 -17.35 -22.72 -14.49
N ASP A 151 -17.42 -23.63 -15.45
CA ASP A 151 -16.42 -23.82 -16.50
C ASP A 151 -16.62 -22.82 -17.66
N ASN A 152 -15.76 -22.91 -18.67
CA ASN A 152 -15.83 -22.04 -19.85
C ASN A 152 -17.09 -22.25 -20.70
N ASP A 153 -17.78 -23.38 -20.53
CA ASP A 153 -19.03 -23.71 -21.21
C ASP A 153 -20.26 -23.34 -20.36
N GLY A 154 -20.05 -22.68 -19.21
CA GLY A 154 -21.11 -22.24 -18.30
C GLY A 154 -21.67 -23.36 -17.41
N LYS A 155 -21.03 -24.53 -17.34
CA LYS A 155 -21.47 -25.65 -16.50
C LYS A 155 -20.87 -25.55 -15.10
N THR A 156 -21.67 -25.88 -14.09
CA THR A 156 -21.22 -25.90 -12.69
C THR A 156 -20.16 -26.98 -12.47
N ILE A 157 -18.97 -26.54 -12.03
CA ILE A 157 -17.87 -27.42 -11.62
C ILE A 157 -18.04 -27.81 -10.16
N LYS A 158 -18.26 -26.82 -9.28
CA LYS A 158 -18.39 -27.00 -7.83
C LYS A 158 -19.01 -25.77 -7.18
N LEU A 159 -19.50 -25.92 -5.95
CA LEU A 159 -19.80 -24.78 -5.08
C LEU A 159 -18.54 -23.94 -4.83
N SER A 160 -18.69 -22.62 -4.81
CA SER A 160 -17.59 -21.69 -4.55
C SER A 160 -17.04 -21.84 -3.13
N ILE A 161 -17.92 -22.13 -2.16
CA ILE A 161 -17.58 -22.29 -0.75
C ILE A 161 -18.27 -23.56 -0.21
N LYS A 162 -17.56 -24.35 0.59
CA LYS A 162 -18.12 -25.52 1.25
C LYS A 162 -19.18 -25.10 2.27
N SER A 163 -20.32 -25.79 2.31
CA SER A 163 -21.46 -25.47 3.18
C SER A 163 -21.14 -25.51 4.68
N ASN A 164 -20.13 -26.28 5.10
CA ASN A 164 -19.69 -26.38 6.48
C ASN A 164 -18.53 -25.44 6.84
N LYS A 165 -18.09 -24.58 5.92
CA LYS A 165 -17.00 -23.63 6.19
C LYS A 165 -17.45 -22.60 7.21
N LYS A 166 -16.62 -22.39 8.24
CA LYS A 166 -16.76 -21.33 9.22
C LYS A 166 -15.51 -20.44 9.15
N ILE A 167 -15.72 -19.14 9.26
CA ILE A 167 -14.65 -18.13 9.29
C ILE A 167 -14.91 -17.26 10.51
N ASP A 168 -13.87 -17.03 11.32
CA ASP A 168 -13.90 -16.04 12.37
C ASP A 168 -13.71 -14.65 11.76
N LEU A 169 -14.80 -13.88 11.69
CA LEU A 169 -14.76 -12.55 11.12
C LEU A 169 -13.98 -11.56 12.00
N ILE A 170 -13.93 -11.76 13.33
CA ILE A 170 -13.14 -10.91 14.23
C ILE A 170 -11.65 -11.08 13.91
N GLU A 171 -11.19 -12.31 13.74
CA GLU A 171 -9.81 -12.60 13.34
C GLU A 171 -9.50 -11.98 11.96
N VAL A 172 -10.39 -12.18 10.99
CA VAL A 172 -10.25 -11.61 9.64
C VAL A 172 -10.14 -10.09 9.67
N LYS A 173 -10.96 -9.39 10.46
CA LYS A 173 -10.90 -7.93 10.62
C LYS A 173 -9.57 -7.49 11.19
N SER A 174 -9.14 -8.11 12.29
CA SER A 174 -7.87 -7.78 12.94
C SER A 174 -6.70 -7.92 11.96
N MET A 175 -6.67 -9.00 11.18
CA MET A 175 -5.64 -9.20 10.16
C MET A 175 -5.74 -8.17 9.03
N PHE A 176 -6.94 -7.84 8.57
CA PHE A 176 -7.17 -6.86 7.52
C PHE A 176 -6.71 -5.46 7.94
N ASP A 177 -6.99 -5.05 9.17
CA ASP A 177 -6.55 -3.77 9.73
C ASP A 177 -5.03 -3.67 9.82
N ASP A 178 -4.35 -4.77 10.14
CA ASP A 178 -2.90 -4.84 10.13
C ASP A 178 -2.31 -4.67 8.72
N LEU A 179 -3.06 -5.03 7.66
CA LEU A 179 -2.56 -4.92 6.29
C LEU A 179 -2.36 -3.48 5.81
N LYS A 180 -2.98 -2.49 6.44
CA LYS A 180 -2.67 -1.08 6.13
C LYS A 180 -1.19 -0.76 6.36
N ASN A 181 -0.59 -1.36 7.39
CA ASN A 181 0.84 -1.22 7.68
C ASN A 181 1.70 -1.87 6.60
N LEU A 182 1.19 -2.90 5.92
CA LEU A 182 1.88 -3.48 4.75
C LEU A 182 1.72 -2.59 3.52
N PHE A 183 0.49 -2.23 3.17
CA PHE A 183 0.18 -1.59 1.89
C PHE A 183 0.56 -0.11 1.83
N LEU A 184 0.62 0.58 2.97
CA LEU A 184 1.14 1.94 3.09
C LEU A 184 2.58 1.95 3.61
N GLY A 185 2.93 1.05 4.53
CA GLY A 185 4.27 1.01 5.11
C GLY A 185 5.34 0.57 4.10
N ALA A 186 5.06 -0.41 3.24
CA ALA A 186 6.02 -0.84 2.23
C ALA A 186 6.46 0.28 1.25
N PRO A 187 5.54 1.06 0.62
CA PRO A 187 5.94 2.18 -0.21
C PRO A 187 6.57 3.31 0.60
N ASN A 188 6.08 3.61 1.80
CA ASN A 188 6.67 4.65 2.66
C ASN A 188 8.11 4.33 3.09
N ALA A 189 8.39 3.08 3.47
CA ALA A 189 9.74 2.63 3.82
C ALA A 189 10.71 2.75 2.63
N MET A 190 10.22 2.50 1.41
CA MET A 190 11.03 2.69 0.19
C MET A 190 11.08 4.15 -0.27
N GLY A 191 10.21 5.03 0.26
CA GLY A 191 10.01 6.40 -0.17
C GLY A 191 11.29 7.24 -0.17
N VAL A 192 12.11 7.13 0.88
CA VAL A 192 13.38 7.87 0.99
C VAL A 192 14.40 7.47 -0.10
N TYR A 193 14.26 6.27 -0.65
CA TYR A 193 15.11 5.77 -1.73
C TYR A 193 14.52 6.14 -3.09
N THR A 194 13.21 5.96 -3.28
CA THR A 194 12.53 6.29 -4.55
C THR A 194 12.56 7.79 -4.82
N ASP A 195 12.34 8.63 -3.81
CA ASP A 195 12.44 10.08 -3.95
C ASP A 195 13.88 10.53 -4.29
N PHE A 196 14.89 9.84 -3.77
CA PHE A 196 16.29 10.09 -4.16
C PHE A 196 16.56 9.67 -5.60
N LEU A 197 16.00 8.54 -6.06
CA LEU A 197 16.11 8.11 -7.45
C LEU A 197 15.46 9.12 -8.41
N ASP A 198 14.27 9.62 -8.06
CA ASP A 198 13.57 10.64 -8.83
C ASP A 198 14.39 11.95 -8.88
N PHE A 199 14.89 12.41 -7.72
CA PHE A 199 15.79 13.56 -7.65
C PHE A 199 17.03 13.39 -8.55
N LYS A 200 17.70 12.23 -8.52
CA LYS A 200 18.88 11.97 -9.37
C LYS A 200 18.56 11.91 -10.86
N LYS A 201 17.36 11.46 -11.22
CA LYS A 201 16.89 11.40 -12.61
C LYS A 201 16.60 12.80 -13.15
N GLU A 202 16.03 13.65 -12.32
CA GLU A 202 15.75 15.06 -12.64
C GLU A 202 17.02 15.94 -12.62
N HIS A 203 18.03 15.55 -11.83
CA HIS A 203 19.29 16.29 -11.65
C HIS A 203 20.53 15.43 -11.94
N PRO A 204 20.79 15.06 -13.20
CA PRO A 204 21.92 14.21 -13.56
C PRO A 204 23.29 14.84 -13.25
N GLU A 205 23.37 16.16 -13.12
CA GLU A 205 24.55 16.93 -12.72
C GLU A 205 24.89 16.77 -11.23
N TYR A 206 23.91 16.49 -10.37
CA TYR A 206 24.15 16.28 -8.95
C TYR A 206 24.89 14.95 -8.76
N LYS A 207 26.18 14.98 -8.38
CA LYS A 207 27.03 13.78 -8.26
C LYS A 207 27.16 13.22 -6.85
N LYS A 208 26.76 13.96 -5.83
CA LYS A 208 26.85 13.54 -4.42
C LYS A 208 25.71 12.57 -4.05
N GLY A 209 25.74 12.06 -2.82
CA GLY A 209 24.66 11.32 -2.18
C GLY A 209 24.95 9.82 -2.03
N LYS A 210 24.52 9.24 -0.89
CA LYS A 210 24.68 7.82 -0.54
C LYS A 210 23.54 6.91 -1.04
N GLY A 211 22.60 7.44 -1.83
CA GLY A 211 21.50 6.65 -2.40
C GLY A 211 20.15 6.82 -1.71
N ARG A 212 20.01 7.73 -0.75
CA ARG A 212 18.77 7.95 0.01
C ARG A 212 18.66 9.35 0.59
N LEU A 213 17.44 9.70 0.97
CA LEU A 213 17.12 10.89 1.76
C LEU A 213 17.06 10.58 3.26
N TYR A 214 17.17 11.61 4.09
CA TYR A 214 16.90 11.55 5.54
C TYR A 214 15.41 11.27 5.83
N CYS A 215 14.53 11.86 5.02
CA CYS A 215 13.09 11.61 5.00
C CYS A 215 12.57 11.74 3.58
N GLN A 216 11.32 11.32 3.33
CA GLN A 216 10.67 11.52 2.03
C GLN A 216 10.68 13.01 1.66
N ARG A 217 10.65 13.30 0.35
CA ARG A 217 10.64 14.68 -0.15
C ARG A 217 9.47 15.45 0.47
N LEU A 218 9.74 16.67 0.88
CA LEU A 218 8.75 17.53 1.52
C LEU A 218 8.28 18.59 0.53
N PRO A 219 7.03 19.06 0.60
CA PRO A 219 6.62 20.23 -0.17
C PRO A 219 7.44 21.45 0.29
N TYR A 220 7.75 22.34 -0.63
CA TYR A 220 8.46 23.58 -0.32
C TYR A 220 7.48 24.69 0.03
N THR A 221 7.72 25.30 1.19
CA THR A 221 7.37 26.69 1.50
C THR A 221 8.52 27.26 2.33
N GLU A 222 8.74 28.58 2.30
CA GLU A 222 9.77 29.21 3.14
C GLU A 222 9.58 28.86 4.62
N HIS A 223 8.34 28.92 5.10
CA HIS A 223 8.00 28.55 6.48
C HIS A 223 8.34 27.10 6.83
N LEU A 224 8.06 26.16 5.92
CA LEU A 224 8.38 24.75 6.14
C LEU A 224 9.89 24.49 6.07
N LEU A 225 10.60 25.14 5.15
CA LEU A 225 12.06 25.03 5.07
C LEU A 225 12.72 25.46 6.39
N GLU A 226 12.30 26.60 6.94
CA GLU A 226 12.86 27.08 8.22
C GLU A 226 12.52 26.13 9.38
N LYS A 227 11.29 25.59 9.42
CA LYS A 227 10.93 24.54 10.38
C LYS A 227 11.80 23.28 10.24
N VAL A 228 12.08 22.85 9.01
CA VAL A 228 12.96 21.71 8.74
C VAL A 228 14.37 21.98 9.26
N LYS A 229 14.96 23.16 8.97
CA LYS A 229 16.28 23.54 9.48
C LYS A 229 16.35 23.56 11.01
N VAL A 230 15.31 24.10 11.67
CA VAL A 230 15.20 24.07 13.13
C VAL A 230 15.15 22.64 13.65
N LYS A 231 14.32 21.78 13.03
CA LYS A 231 14.18 20.38 13.44
C LYS A 231 15.48 19.59 13.27
N LEU A 232 16.15 19.73 12.13
CA LEU A 232 17.46 19.09 11.90
C LEU A 232 18.50 19.55 12.93
N THR A 233 18.46 20.82 13.36
CA THR A 233 19.42 21.33 14.36
C THR A 233 19.15 20.80 15.78
N GLN A 234 17.93 20.31 16.05
CA GLN A 234 17.63 19.61 17.31
C GLN A 234 18.25 18.20 17.34
N ASP A 235 18.27 17.53 16.18
CA ASP A 235 18.65 16.12 16.08
C ASP A 235 20.11 15.94 15.60
N LEU A 236 20.67 16.93 14.90
CA LEU A 236 21.96 16.89 14.20
C LEU A 236 22.78 18.17 14.47
N LYS A 237 24.10 18.08 14.28
CA LYS A 237 24.99 19.24 14.41
C LYS A 237 25.04 20.04 13.12
N LYS A 238 24.57 21.29 13.15
CA LYS A 238 24.70 22.20 12.00
C LYS A 238 26.18 22.48 11.68
N VAL A 239 26.57 22.28 10.43
CA VAL A 239 27.93 22.52 9.90
C VAL A 239 27.98 23.84 9.15
N ASN A 240 27.00 24.08 8.26
CA ASN A 240 26.81 25.35 7.57
C ASN A 240 25.31 25.58 7.29
N GLU A 241 24.97 26.57 6.46
CA GLU A 241 23.57 26.94 6.19
C GLU A 241 22.70 25.79 5.68
N ASN A 242 23.26 24.90 4.85
CA ASN A 242 22.54 23.82 4.18
C ASN A 242 23.12 22.43 4.49
N LEU A 243 23.97 22.30 5.52
CA LEU A 243 24.66 21.06 5.87
C LEU A 243 24.59 20.76 7.37
N TRP A 244 24.20 19.53 7.71
CA TRP A 244 24.15 18.99 9.07
C TRP A 244 24.94 17.68 9.16
N LEU A 245 25.49 17.38 10.34
CA LEU A 245 26.23 16.16 10.65
C LEU A 245 25.48 15.38 11.72
N ASP A 246 25.22 14.09 11.47
CA ASP A 246 24.77 13.17 12.52
C ASP A 246 25.97 12.71 13.37
N PRO A 247 26.04 13.08 14.66
CA PRO A 247 27.17 12.72 15.51
C PRO A 247 27.24 11.23 15.84
N LYS A 248 26.16 10.46 15.62
CA LYS A 248 26.11 9.03 15.96
C LYS A 248 26.76 8.16 14.89
N ASN A 249 26.53 8.46 13.62
CA ASN A 249 27.02 7.67 12.49
C ASN A 249 27.94 8.45 11.54
N TYR A 250 28.22 9.72 11.86
CA TYR A 250 29.08 10.63 11.08
C TYR A 250 28.64 10.86 9.64
N SER A 251 27.35 10.70 9.33
CA SER A 251 26.79 11.01 8.01
C SER A 251 26.41 12.48 7.92
N ASN A 252 26.64 13.07 6.74
CA ASN A 252 26.30 14.45 6.47
C ASN A 252 24.97 14.51 5.72
N PHE A 253 24.17 15.54 5.99
CA PHE A 253 22.86 15.76 5.40
C PHE A 253 22.81 17.14 4.78
N GLU A 254 22.65 17.19 3.46
CA GLU A 254 22.58 18.40 2.67
C GLU A 254 21.13 18.70 2.29
N ILE A 255 20.64 19.91 2.61
CA ILE A 255 19.35 20.35 2.09
C ILE A 255 19.54 20.83 0.65
N GLN A 256 18.71 20.30 -0.25
CA GLN A 256 18.52 20.82 -1.61
C GLN A 256 17.05 21.22 -1.74
N VAL A 257 16.83 22.44 -2.23
CA VAL A 257 15.49 22.90 -2.61
C VAL A 257 15.45 22.95 -4.12
N TRP A 258 14.48 22.26 -4.71
CA TRP A 258 14.30 22.28 -6.14
C TRP A 258 12.82 22.34 -6.49
N GLU A 259 12.49 23.22 -7.43
CA GLU A 259 11.11 23.61 -7.76
C GLU A 259 10.29 23.91 -6.49
N ASN A 260 9.38 23.00 -6.14
CA ASN A 260 8.48 23.10 -5.00
C ASN A 260 8.70 21.96 -4.00
N HIS A 261 9.92 21.42 -3.93
CA HIS A 261 10.26 20.32 -3.01
C HIS A 261 11.56 20.58 -2.25
N ILE A 262 11.60 20.04 -1.03
CA ILE A 262 12.76 20.02 -0.15
C ILE A 262 13.27 18.58 -0.08
N TYR A 263 14.55 18.39 -0.39
CA TYR A 263 15.26 17.13 -0.32
C TYR A 263 16.35 17.25 0.75
N ILE A 264 16.40 16.28 1.66
CA ILE A 264 17.44 16.22 2.69
C ILE A 264 18.31 15.01 2.35
N ILE A 265 19.39 15.24 1.61
CA ILE A 265 20.19 14.20 0.99
C ILE A 265 21.29 13.77 1.94
N GLU A 266 21.41 12.47 2.20
CA GLU A 266 22.58 11.93 2.89
C GLU A 266 23.77 11.88 1.93
N ILE A 267 24.87 12.57 2.27
CA ILE A 267 26.11 12.62 1.48
C ILE A 267 27.27 11.89 2.16
#